data_AF-A0A9D3VQL8-F1
#
_entry.id   AF-A0A9D3VQL8-F1
#
_cell.length_a   1.000
_cell.length_b   1.000
_cell.length_c   1.000
_cell.angle_alpha   90.00
_cell.angle_beta   90.00
_cell.angle_gamma   90.00
#
_symmetry.space_group_name_H-M   'P 1'
#
loop_
_entity.id
_entity.type
_entity.pdbx_description
1 polymer ?
#
loop_
_entity_poly.entity_id
_entity_poly.type
_entity_poly.pdbx_seq_one_letter_code
_entity_poly.pdbx_strand_id
1 'polypeptide(L)'
;MRVPEQPATIMKNSYGETTPMTKTTYPGTYPDQMRVVDEVIREMHIPTYLLDITMLFELRKDGHPSIYSGDLSPAQRANPDHTADCSHWCLLRLPDTWNQLFYTVLFY
;
A
#
# COMPACT_ATOMS: atom_id res chain seq x y z
N MET A 1 0.83 -37.51 13.48
CA MET A 1 0.94 -36.55 12.36
C MET A 1 -0.09 -35.47 12.55
N ARG A 2 0.30 -34.32 13.10
CA ARG A 2 -0.49 -33.09 13.06
C ARG A 2 0.33 -32.11 12.24
N VAL A 3 -0.23 -31.68 11.13
CA VAL A 3 0.29 -30.56 10.34
C VAL A 3 0.21 -29.33 11.25
N PRO A 4 1.28 -28.55 11.44
CA PRO A 4 1.17 -27.30 12.17
C PRO A 4 0.37 -26.33 11.29
N GLU A 5 -0.76 -25.85 11.80
CA GLU A 5 -1.43 -24.69 11.23
C GLU A 5 -0.50 -23.49 11.35
N GLN A 6 -0.10 -22.94 10.22
CA GLN A 6 0.71 -21.74 10.15
C GLN A 6 -0.16 -20.55 10.60
N PRO A 7 0.20 -19.83 11.67
CA PRO A 7 -0.50 -18.60 12.01
C PRO A 7 -0.24 -17.59 10.89
N ALA A 8 -1.30 -16.95 10.40
CA ALA A 8 -1.20 -15.89 9.42
C ALA A 8 -0.23 -14.81 9.95
N THR A 9 0.96 -14.74 9.37
CA THR A 9 1.95 -13.72 9.69
C THR A 9 1.31 -12.37 9.42
N ILE A 10 1.02 -11.61 10.47
CA ILE A 10 0.89 -10.15 10.37
C ILE A 10 2.27 -9.66 9.97
N MET A 11 2.49 -9.56 8.66
CA MET A 11 3.71 -9.06 8.06
C MET A 11 3.85 -7.59 8.46
N LYS A 12 4.79 -7.33 9.37
CA LYS A 12 4.90 -6.09 10.16
C LYS A 12 5.38 -4.88 9.34
N ASN A 13 6.09 -5.10 8.23
CA ASN A 13 6.66 -4.08 7.35
C ASN A 13 6.83 -4.61 5.91
N SER A 14 7.40 -3.80 5.02
CA SER A 14 7.64 -4.10 3.60
C SER A 14 8.97 -4.82 3.31
N TYR A 15 9.74 -5.16 4.35
CA TYR A 15 11.07 -5.72 4.18
C TYR A 15 11.03 -7.16 3.66
N GLY A 16 11.80 -7.44 2.60
CA GLY A 16 11.88 -8.75 1.97
C GLY A 16 10.72 -9.07 1.01
N GLU A 17 9.73 -8.18 0.89
CA GLU A 17 8.62 -8.33 -0.04
C GLU A 17 9.06 -8.03 -1.47
N THR A 18 8.98 -9.02 -2.36
CA THR A 18 9.46 -8.91 -3.75
C THR A 18 8.37 -9.12 -4.79
N THR A 19 7.22 -9.63 -4.37
CA THR A 19 6.07 -9.91 -5.24
C THR A 19 4.81 -9.25 -4.68
N PRO A 20 3.86 -8.85 -5.55
CA PRO A 20 2.53 -8.44 -5.13
C PRO A 20 1.86 -9.51 -4.26
N MET A 21 0.99 -9.09 -3.36
CA MET A 21 0.10 -10.02 -2.67
C MET A 21 -0.82 -10.70 -3.69
N THR A 22 -0.98 -12.01 -3.55
CA THR A 22 -1.89 -12.82 -4.38
C THR A 22 -3.36 -12.76 -3.93
N LYS A 23 -3.68 -11.98 -2.89
CA LYS A 23 -5.03 -11.85 -2.37
C LYS A 23 -5.88 -11.01 -3.33
N THR A 24 -7.12 -11.45 -3.56
CA THR A 24 -8.14 -10.69 -4.31
C THR A 24 -9.03 -9.85 -3.42
N THR A 25 -8.86 -9.94 -2.10
CA THR A 25 -9.61 -9.19 -1.09
C THR A 25 -8.67 -8.24 -0.37
N TYR A 26 -9.19 -7.06 0.01
CA TYR A 26 -8.48 -6.09 0.84
C TYR A 26 -7.93 -6.79 2.10
N PRO A 27 -6.60 -6.82 2.30
CA PRO A 27 -5.99 -7.62 3.36
C PRO A 27 -6.07 -6.98 4.74
N GLY A 28 -6.38 -5.68 4.82
CA GLY A 28 -6.50 -4.91 6.06
C GLY A 28 -7.95 -4.63 6.47
N THR A 29 -8.12 -3.80 7.49
CA THR A 29 -9.40 -3.17 7.80
C THR A 29 -9.46 -1.84 7.08
N TYR A 30 -10.51 -1.64 6.29
CA TYR A 30 -10.68 -0.38 5.58
C TYR A 30 -10.83 0.75 6.63
N PRO A 31 -10.03 1.82 6.57
CA PRO A 31 -9.99 2.80 7.65
C PRO A 31 -11.36 3.47 7.85
N ASP A 32 -11.76 3.67 9.11
CA ASP A 32 -13.02 4.37 9.44
C ASP A 32 -13.08 5.78 8.82
N GLN A 33 -11.92 6.42 8.67
CA GLN A 33 -11.75 7.74 8.03
C GLN A 33 -12.23 7.74 6.58
N MET A 34 -12.16 6.61 5.89
CA MET A 34 -12.58 6.52 4.50
C MET A 34 -14.11 6.58 4.36
N ARG A 35 -14.86 6.23 5.42
CA ARG A 35 -16.30 6.51 5.48
C ARG A 35 -16.60 8.01 5.52
N VAL A 36 -15.80 8.77 6.26
CA VAL A 36 -15.93 10.23 6.32
C VAL A 36 -15.66 10.84 4.94
N VAL A 37 -14.66 10.32 4.20
CA VAL A 37 -14.38 10.76 2.83
C VAL A 37 -15.56 10.47 1.90
N ASP A 38 -16.14 9.27 1.96
CA ASP A 38 -17.34 8.91 1.17
C ASP A 38 -18.53 9.83 1.50
N GLU A 39 -18.82 10.04 2.79
CA GLU A 39 -19.89 10.93 3.25
C GLU A 39 -19.70 12.36 2.73
N VAL A 40 -18.51 12.94 2.89
CA VAL A 40 -18.21 14.30 2.43
C VAL A 40 -18.35 14.41 0.91
N ILE A 41 -17.77 13.49 0.14
CA ILE A 41 -17.82 13.54 -1.33
C ILE A 41 -19.27 13.47 -1.85
N ARG A 42 -20.13 12.70 -1.18
CA ARG A 42 -21.56 12.59 -1.52
C ARG A 42 -22.35 13.86 -1.23
N GLU A 43 -21.91 14.65 -0.26
CA GLU A 43 -22.53 15.93 0.11
C GLU A 43 -21.96 17.14 -0.66
N MET A 44 -20.87 16.95 -1.41
CA MET A 44 -20.26 18.04 -2.18
C MET A 44 -21.19 18.55 -3.28
N HIS A 45 -21.40 19.88 -3.31
CA HIS A 45 -22.20 20.54 -4.34
C HIS A 45 -21.56 20.44 -5.74
N ILE A 46 -20.23 20.35 -5.81
CA ILE A 46 -19.51 20.09 -7.07
C ILE A 46 -19.27 18.59 -7.17
N PRO A 47 -19.82 17.90 -8.19
CA PRO A 47 -19.61 16.46 -8.37
C PRO A 47 -18.12 16.16 -8.44
N THR A 48 -17.64 15.34 -7.50
CA THR A 48 -16.24 14.98 -7.38
C THR A 48 -16.11 13.46 -7.47
N TYR A 49 -15.14 12.99 -8.24
CA TYR A 49 -14.85 11.57 -8.38
C TYR A 49 -13.73 11.17 -7.43
N LEU A 50 -13.98 10.16 -6.59
CA LEU A 50 -12.96 9.54 -5.76
C LEU A 50 -12.28 8.40 -6.52
N LEU A 51 -11.02 8.60 -6.87
CA LEU A 51 -10.16 7.51 -7.36
C LEU A 51 -9.66 6.70 -6.16
N ASP A 52 -10.42 5.68 -5.74
CA ASP A 52 -10.03 4.79 -4.64
C ASP A 52 -8.96 3.78 -5.09
N ILE A 53 -7.73 4.03 -4.65
CA ILE A 53 -6.54 3.21 -4.89
C ILE A 53 -6.06 2.49 -3.63
N THR A 54 -6.85 2.51 -2.55
CA THR A 54 -6.48 1.95 -1.24
C THR A 54 -6.15 0.45 -1.35
N MET A 55 -6.96 -0.30 -2.09
CA MET A 55 -6.72 -1.72 -2.32
C MET A 55 -5.48 -1.98 -3.17
N LEU A 56 -5.24 -1.17 -4.21
CA LEU A 56 -4.05 -1.30 -5.05
C LEU A 56 -2.78 -1.13 -4.21
N PHE A 57 -2.75 -0.14 -3.31
CA PHE A 57 -1.61 0.11 -2.43
C PHE A 57 -1.35 -1.03 -1.45
N GLU A 58 -2.39 -1.54 -0.78
CA GLU A 58 -2.24 -2.65 0.17
C GLU A 58 -1.71 -3.94 -0.47
N LEU A 59 -2.11 -4.22 -1.71
CA LEU A 59 -1.66 -5.42 -2.41
C LEU A 59 -0.23 -5.33 -2.92
N ARG A 60 0.39 -4.15 -2.88
CA ARG A 60 1.67 -3.88 -3.55
C ARG A 60 2.78 -3.53 -2.57
N LYS A 61 2.90 -4.31 -1.50
CA LYS A 61 4.01 -4.16 -0.53
C LYS A 61 5.40 -4.28 -1.16
N ASP A 62 5.50 -4.99 -2.28
CA ASP A 62 6.71 -5.06 -3.12
C ASP A 62 7.13 -3.70 -3.73
N GLY A 63 6.24 -2.71 -3.71
CA GLY A 63 6.48 -1.38 -4.27
C GLY A 63 7.27 -0.44 -3.35
N HIS A 64 7.49 -0.80 -2.09
CA HIS A 64 8.14 0.09 -1.12
C HIS A 64 9.68 0.05 -1.18
N PRO A 65 10.35 1.15 -0.80
CA PRO A 65 11.81 1.18 -0.70
C PRO A 65 12.34 0.39 0.51
N SER A 66 11.54 0.17 1.56
CA SER A 66 11.96 -0.57 2.76
C SER A 66 13.26 0.04 3.35
N ILE A 67 14.30 -0.75 3.62
CA ILE A 67 15.60 -0.28 4.13
C ILE A 67 16.48 0.44 3.10
N TYR A 68 16.00 0.57 1.86
CA TYR A 68 16.71 1.25 0.77
C TYR A 68 16.26 2.71 0.62
N SER A 69 15.49 3.24 1.58
CA SER A 69 15.12 4.65 1.65
C SER A 69 16.26 5.51 2.21
N GLY A 70 16.65 6.57 1.50
CA GLY A 70 17.59 7.58 2.00
C GLY A 70 18.96 7.05 2.47
N ASP A 71 19.63 7.85 3.29
CA ASP A 71 20.97 7.56 3.80
C ASP A 71 20.95 6.87 5.17
N LEU A 72 20.49 5.62 5.20
CA LEU A 72 20.57 4.78 6.40
C LEU A 72 22.00 4.23 6.60
N SER A 73 22.53 4.36 7.82
CA SER A 73 23.78 3.71 8.22
C SER A 73 23.65 2.17 8.19
N PRO A 74 24.78 1.42 8.13
CA PRO A 74 24.74 -0.05 8.14
C PRO A 74 23.98 -0.63 9.35
N ALA A 75 24.13 -0.03 10.54
CA ALA A 75 23.43 -0.46 11.74
C ALA A 75 21.91 -0.22 11.65
N GLN A 76 21.50 0.87 11.01
CA GLN A 76 20.08 1.16 10.76
C GLN A 76 19.48 0.19 9.74
N ARG A 77 20.20 -0.10 8.65
CA ARG A 77 19.76 -1.09 7.65
C ARG A 77 19.64 -2.51 8.21
N ALA A 78 20.44 -2.85 9.22
CA ALA A 78 20.38 -4.13 9.91
C ALA A 78 19.12 -4.29 10.81
N ASN A 79 18.33 -3.23 11.01
CA ASN A 79 17.12 -3.25 11.84
C ASN A 79 15.87 -2.82 11.05
N PRO A 80 15.41 -3.63 10.07
CA PRO A 80 14.29 -3.28 9.19
C PRO A 80 12.97 -3.05 9.96
N ASP A 81 12.78 -3.67 11.12
CA ASP A 81 11.58 -3.48 11.95
C ASP A 81 11.37 -2.03 12.38
N HIS A 82 12.45 -1.24 12.46
CA HIS A 82 12.41 0.15 12.88
C HIS A 82 12.78 1.15 11.78
N THR A 83 13.38 0.69 10.68
CA THR A 83 13.94 1.56 9.64
C THR A 83 13.36 1.33 8.26
N ALA A 84 12.56 0.27 8.06
CA ALA A 84 11.92 0.03 6.78
C ALA A 84 10.86 1.10 6.49
N ASP A 85 11.06 1.83 5.41
CA ASP A 85 10.07 2.76 4.88
C ASP A 85 8.94 1.99 4.16
N CYS A 86 7.76 2.04 4.76
CA CYS A 86 6.51 1.45 4.25
C CYS A 86 5.50 2.51 3.82
N SER A 87 5.91 3.77 3.72
CA SER A 87 5.02 4.90 3.41
C SER A 87 5.30 5.49 2.03
N HIS A 88 6.55 5.42 1.59
CA HIS A 88 6.96 5.85 0.25
C HIS A 88 6.98 4.69 -0.74
N TRP A 89 7.13 5.02 -2.02
CA TRP A 89 7.11 4.07 -3.12
C TRP A 89 8.35 4.24 -3.98
N CYS A 90 8.91 3.14 -4.45
CA CYS A 90 9.92 3.16 -5.50
C CYS A 90 9.31 3.75 -6.78
N LEU A 91 10.04 4.66 -7.41
CA LEU A 91 9.69 5.21 -8.73
C LEU A 91 9.68 4.07 -9.76
N LEU A 92 8.85 4.21 -10.81
CA LEU A 92 8.58 3.22 -11.87
C LEU A 92 7.63 2.07 -11.53
N ARG A 93 6.93 2.11 -10.38
CA ARG A 93 5.97 1.07 -9.98
C ARG A 93 4.57 1.63 -9.72
N LEU A 94 4.29 1.96 -8.47
CA LEU A 94 2.95 2.36 -8.04
C LEU A 94 2.55 3.76 -8.50
N PRO A 95 3.43 4.76 -8.42
CA PRO A 95 3.13 6.09 -8.96
C PRO A 95 2.75 6.05 -10.45
N ASP A 96 3.41 5.20 -11.24
CA ASP A 96 3.10 5.05 -12.67
C ASP A 96 1.73 4.43 -12.91
N THR A 97 1.36 3.40 -12.12
CA THR A 97 0.03 2.77 -12.20
C THR A 97 -1.06 3.77 -11.82
N TRP A 98 -0.83 4.56 -10.77
CA TRP A 98 -1.77 5.61 -10.37
C TRP A 98 -1.93 6.67 -11.45
N ASN A 99 -0.84 7.10 -12.09
CA ASN A 99 -0.89 8.04 -13.21
C ASN A 99 -1.70 7.49 -14.39
N GLN A 100 -1.57 6.20 -14.70
CA GLN A 100 -2.38 5.56 -15.75
C GLN A 100 -3.86 5.53 -15.39
N LEU A 101 -4.21 5.11 -14.17
CA LEU A 101 -5.60 5.11 -13.69
C LEU A 101 -6.21 6.51 -13.68
N PHE A 102 -5.44 7.50 -13.23
CA PHE A 102 -5.85 8.89 -13.24
C PHE A 102 -6.08 9.41 -14.66
N TYR A 103 -5.17 9.11 -15.60
CA TYR A 103 -5.35 9.44 -17.01
C TYR A 103 -6.59 8.77 -17.59
N THR A 104 -6.85 7.51 -17.26
CA THR A 104 -8.08 6.83 -17.66
C THR A 104 -9.31 7.58 -17.16
N VAL A 105 -9.41 7.85 -15.86
CA VAL A 105 -10.55 8.57 -15.28
C VAL A 105 -10.75 9.97 -15.85
N LEU A 106 -9.68 10.67 -16.22
CA LEU A 106 -9.77 12.02 -16.79
C LEU A 106 -10.27 12.03 -18.24
N PHE A 107 -9.93 11.03 -19.04
CA PHE A 107 -10.10 11.08 -20.49
C PHE A 107 -11.02 10.00 -21.07
N TYR A 108 -11.40 8.99 -20.28
CA TYR A 108 -12.24 7.86 -20.69
C TYR A 108 -13.35 7.59 -19.66
#